data_AF-A0A9E7KMV8-F1
#
_entry.id   AF-A0A9E7KMV8-F1
#
_cell.length_a   1.000
_cell.length_b   1.000
_cell.length_c   1.000
_cell.angle_alpha   90.00
_cell.angle_beta   90.00
_cell.angle_gamma   90.00
#
_symmetry.space_group_name_H-M   'P 1'
#
loop_
_entity.id
_entity.type
_entity.pdbx_description
1 polymer ?
#
loop_
_entity_poly.entity_id
_entity_poly.type
_entity_poly.pdbx_seq_one_letter_code
_entity_poly.pdbx_strand_id
1 'polypeptide(L)'
;AYDFLNTSEINFNVNLWYNSTYSNQGKPRLLRIPRILNMVSNAFLRQFKSSTSRVLLNYVKEMPKAGTRIALDLSELLGPLLYSWVVQLLLPVFLISLVHDKQHMIRIMMKVHGLGDGPYWVITYGHFLSISFLYMLWLATFGSIIGLDIFRLNNYPIQFLFYGLYINLQIVLAFLAGIGFSDVHSAAVVGYIYVFGSGLLGSFLFQFYIEHPEFSRKTLFIMELIPGFSLYRGLYELSQFALGGRYQGTYGMQWKDLSNHDNGIKEVLVIMALEWLILLYVSYYLDQLALARNGACRYSSIFTRNFKNRSIQPRVPIKIPSSTITVDQENSDIFDEVTRHNYSLQM
;
A
#
# COMPACT_ATOMS: atom_id res chain seq x y z
N ALA A 1 -20.06 13.60 34.61
CA ALA A 1 -21.27 13.86 35.40
C ALA A 1 -20.94 13.70 36.87
N TYR A 2 -21.58 14.49 37.73
CA TYR A 2 -21.50 14.31 39.19
C TYR A 2 -22.75 13.59 39.65
N ASP A 3 -22.56 12.64 40.55
CA ASP A 3 -23.64 11.95 41.23
C ASP A 3 -23.49 12.21 42.74
N PHE A 4 -24.53 12.82 43.30
CA PHE A 4 -24.64 13.25 44.69
C PHE A 4 -25.72 12.48 45.46
N LEU A 5 -26.27 11.38 44.91
CA LEU A 5 -27.46 10.71 45.44
C LEU A 5 -27.32 10.24 46.91
N ASN A 6 -26.10 10.00 47.38
CA ASN A 6 -25.82 9.58 48.76
C ASN A 6 -25.19 10.70 49.62
N THR A 7 -25.44 11.97 49.28
CA THR A 7 -24.95 13.13 50.03
C THR A 7 -26.01 13.61 51.01
N SER A 8 -25.63 13.85 52.27
CA SER A 8 -26.48 14.48 53.29
C SER A 8 -25.76 15.69 53.91
N GLU A 9 -26.42 16.45 54.80
CA GLU A 9 -25.80 17.59 55.48
C GLU A 9 -24.54 17.21 56.29
N ILE A 10 -24.46 15.94 56.71
CA ILE A 10 -23.40 15.42 57.57
C ILE A 10 -22.42 14.54 56.77
N ASN A 11 -22.90 13.84 55.73
CA ASN A 11 -22.08 12.91 54.94
C ASN A 11 -21.86 13.41 53.51
N PHE A 12 -20.62 13.66 53.14
CA PHE A 12 -20.23 14.06 51.79
C PHE A 12 -19.80 12.85 50.96
N ASN A 13 -20.60 12.46 49.97
CA ASN A 13 -20.29 11.37 49.04
C ASN A 13 -20.49 11.81 47.59
N VAL A 14 -19.43 11.80 46.79
CA VAL A 14 -19.48 12.26 45.40
C VAL A 14 -18.90 11.20 44.48
N ASN A 15 -19.74 10.71 43.58
CA ASN A 15 -19.32 9.85 42.49
C ASN A 15 -19.08 10.70 41.24
N LEU A 16 -17.89 10.54 40.65
CA LEU A 16 -17.53 11.24 39.42
C LEU A 16 -17.50 10.26 38.26
N TRP A 17 -18.43 10.46 37.33
CA TRP A 17 -18.51 9.67 36.11
C TRP A 17 -17.89 10.44 34.96
N TYR A 18 -16.91 9.86 34.28
CA TYR A 18 -16.31 10.42 33.08
C TYR A 18 -16.59 9.51 31.89
N ASN A 19 -17.03 10.10 30.78
CA ASN A 19 -17.20 9.38 29.53
C ASN A 19 -15.85 9.28 28.82
N SER A 20 -15.29 8.08 28.78
CA SER A 20 -14.03 7.75 28.09
C SER A 20 -14.22 7.24 26.66
N THR A 21 -15.44 7.19 26.11
CA THR A 21 -15.72 6.58 24.79
C THR A 21 -14.92 7.20 23.64
N TYR A 22 -14.64 8.51 23.69
CA TYR A 22 -13.80 9.21 22.70
C TYR A 22 -12.35 9.43 23.16
N SER A 23 -11.93 8.75 24.23
CA SER A 23 -10.55 8.80 24.68
C SER A 23 -9.72 7.93 23.75
N ASN A 24 -8.86 8.57 22.95
CA ASN A 24 -7.95 7.86 22.05
C ASN A 24 -7.09 6.90 22.89
N GLN A 25 -7.18 5.59 22.64
CA GLN A 25 -6.67 4.54 23.52
C GLN A 25 -5.14 4.62 23.73
N GLY A 26 -4.41 5.31 22.85
CA GLY A 26 -2.98 5.52 22.97
C GLY A 26 -2.54 6.77 23.74
N LYS A 27 -3.41 7.78 23.95
CA LYS A 27 -3.01 9.10 24.51
C LYS A 27 -3.58 9.33 25.91
N PRO A 28 -2.76 9.25 26.98
CA PRO A 28 -3.23 9.54 28.34
C PRO A 28 -3.59 11.03 28.45
N ARG A 29 -4.90 11.30 28.56
CA ARG A 29 -5.45 12.64 28.77
C ARG A 29 -5.42 12.98 30.25
N LEU A 30 -4.94 14.18 30.56
CA LEU A 30 -5.07 14.73 31.91
C LEU A 30 -6.54 15.09 32.15
N LEU A 31 -7.24 14.30 32.96
CA LEU A 31 -8.64 14.48 33.30
C LEU A 31 -8.85 15.67 34.26
N ARG A 32 -7.76 16.10 34.91
CA ARG A 32 -7.70 17.14 35.94
C ARG A 32 -8.76 16.95 37.05
N ILE A 33 -9.00 15.69 37.43
CA ILE A 33 -10.01 15.27 38.43
C ILE A 33 -9.81 16.00 39.77
N PRO A 34 -8.58 16.14 40.32
CA PRO A 34 -8.41 16.78 41.63
C PRO A 34 -8.92 18.21 41.69
N ARG A 35 -8.80 18.98 40.60
CA ARG A 35 -9.26 20.38 40.54
C ARG A 35 -10.79 20.46 40.57
N ILE A 36 -11.42 19.54 39.88
CA ILE A 36 -12.87 19.40 39.83
C ILE A 36 -13.41 18.96 41.20
N LEU A 37 -12.79 17.94 41.81
CA LEU A 37 -13.15 17.44 43.13
C LEU A 37 -13.00 18.52 44.21
N ASN A 38 -11.95 19.34 44.11
CA ASN A 38 -11.72 20.50 44.97
C ASN A 38 -12.86 21.51 44.91
N MET A 39 -13.35 21.80 43.71
CA MET A 39 -14.44 22.76 43.49
C MET A 39 -15.74 22.27 44.13
N VAL A 40 -16.07 21.00 43.91
CA VAL A 40 -17.29 20.38 44.45
C VAL A 40 -17.25 20.28 45.97
N SER A 41 -16.12 19.83 46.53
CA SER A 41 -15.94 19.72 47.99
C SER A 41 -16.08 21.09 48.67
N ASN A 42 -15.53 22.14 48.04
CA ASN A 42 -15.66 23.51 48.56
C ASN A 42 -17.07 24.07 48.43
N ALA A 43 -17.80 23.73 47.37
CA ALA A 43 -19.21 24.13 47.22
C ALA A 43 -20.07 23.50 48.33
N PHE A 44 -19.89 22.21 48.60
CA PHE A 44 -20.60 21.51 49.67
C PHE A 44 -20.34 22.12 51.05
N LEU A 45 -19.06 22.40 51.38
CA LEU A 45 -18.70 23.00 52.67
C LEU A 45 -19.26 24.40 52.88
N ARG A 46 -19.34 25.19 51.81
CA ARG A 46 -19.96 26.52 51.85
C ARG A 46 -21.47 26.44 52.07
N GLN A 47 -22.12 25.43 51.50
CA GLN A 47 -23.56 25.25 51.60
C GLN A 47 -23.99 24.76 53.00
N PHE A 48 -23.28 23.79 53.58
CA PHE A 48 -23.74 23.10 54.79
C PHE A 48 -22.95 23.41 56.07
N LYS A 49 -21.72 23.95 55.98
CA LYS A 49 -20.88 24.19 57.16
C LYS A 49 -20.69 25.68 57.46
N SER A 50 -19.99 26.40 56.59
CA SER A 50 -19.69 27.82 56.78
C SER A 50 -18.99 28.40 55.55
N SER A 51 -19.18 29.70 55.28
CA SER A 51 -18.56 30.41 54.15
C SER A 51 -17.02 30.45 54.22
N THR A 52 -16.44 30.26 55.42
CA THR A 52 -14.99 30.26 55.67
C THR A 52 -14.35 28.88 55.57
N SER A 53 -15.12 27.79 55.65
CA SER A 53 -14.59 26.43 55.58
C SER A 53 -14.19 26.07 54.16
N ARG A 54 -12.91 25.72 53.94
CA ARG A 54 -12.37 25.32 52.64
C ARG A 54 -11.50 24.08 52.76
N VAL A 55 -11.64 23.17 51.82
CA VAL A 55 -10.72 22.05 51.60
C VAL A 55 -9.76 22.45 50.48
N LEU A 56 -8.48 22.12 50.67
CA LEU A 56 -7.38 22.53 49.79
C LEU A 56 -6.79 21.29 49.11
N LEU A 57 -7.36 20.90 47.96
CA LEU A 57 -6.77 19.87 47.09
C LEU A 57 -5.83 20.46 46.02
N ASN A 58 -5.25 21.64 46.28
CA ASN A 58 -4.47 22.41 45.30
C ASN A 58 -3.17 21.72 44.85
N TYR A 59 -2.61 20.83 45.67
CA TYR A 59 -1.34 20.14 45.40
C TYR A 59 -1.50 18.65 45.10
N VAL A 60 -2.73 18.17 45.01
CA VAL A 60 -3.00 16.79 44.59
C VAL A 60 -2.87 16.74 43.07
N LYS A 61 -1.72 16.26 42.62
CA LYS A 61 -1.45 16.04 41.20
C LYS A 61 -2.10 14.72 40.78
N GLU A 62 -2.49 14.64 39.51
CA GLU A 62 -2.90 13.37 38.91
C GLU A 62 -1.75 12.38 38.87
N MET A 63 -2.07 11.12 38.57
CA MET A 63 -1.10 10.06 38.38
C MET A 63 0.08 10.54 37.52
N PRO A 64 1.33 10.22 37.90
CA PRO A 64 2.49 10.63 37.13
C PRO A 64 2.40 10.06 35.72
N LYS A 65 2.62 10.93 34.72
CA LYS A 65 2.71 10.56 33.31
C LYS A 65 4.10 10.89 32.78
N ALA A 66 4.53 10.22 31.72
CA ALA A 66 5.78 10.56 31.06
C ALA A 66 5.76 12.02 30.56
N GLY A 67 6.93 12.64 30.52
CA GLY A 67 7.09 14.04 30.14
C GLY A 67 6.63 14.28 28.70
N THR A 68 5.51 14.97 28.53
CA THR A 68 5.04 15.40 27.22
C THR A 68 5.75 16.70 26.83
N ARG A 69 6.64 16.66 25.83
CA ARG A 69 7.07 17.89 25.15
C ARG A 69 5.93 18.34 24.23
N ILE A 70 5.56 19.61 24.30
CA ILE A 70 4.58 20.19 23.37
C ILE A 70 5.30 20.38 22.04
N ALA A 71 5.39 19.30 21.27
CA ALA A 71 5.71 19.34 19.86
C ALA A 71 4.41 19.08 19.11
N LEU A 72 4.09 19.90 18.12
CA LEU A 72 3.08 19.54 17.12
C LEU A 72 3.66 18.38 16.33
N ASP A 73 3.44 17.16 16.81
CA ASP A 73 3.94 15.97 16.13
C ASP A 73 3.01 15.67 14.95
N LEU A 74 3.35 16.21 13.78
CA LEU A 74 2.62 15.93 12.55
C LEU A 74 2.60 14.43 12.22
N SER A 75 3.56 13.66 12.76
CA SER A 75 3.56 12.20 12.75
C SER A 75 2.42 11.57 13.57
N GLU A 76 1.91 12.22 14.62
CA GLU A 76 0.72 11.74 15.36
C GLU A 76 -0.59 11.98 14.58
N LEU A 77 -0.68 13.11 13.87
CA LEU A 77 -1.93 13.54 13.23
C LEU A 77 -2.11 12.96 11.83
N LEU A 78 -1.03 12.84 11.05
CA LEU A 78 -1.06 12.43 9.65
C LEU A 78 -0.24 11.16 9.38
N GLY A 79 0.34 10.55 10.43
CA GLY A 79 1.33 9.47 10.31
C GLY A 79 0.90 8.35 9.38
N PRO A 80 -0.13 7.54 9.73
CA PRO A 80 -0.51 6.37 8.95
C PRO A 80 -0.83 6.70 7.48
N LEU A 81 -1.49 7.83 7.24
CA LEU A 81 -1.84 8.29 5.90
C LEU A 81 -0.58 8.63 5.07
N LEU A 82 0.33 9.47 5.60
CA LEU A 82 1.54 9.85 4.88
C LEU A 82 2.45 8.64 4.64
N TYR A 83 2.61 7.77 5.63
CA TYR A 83 3.39 6.54 5.46
C TYR A 83 2.75 5.61 4.42
N SER A 84 1.42 5.51 4.40
CA SER A 84 0.72 4.68 3.41
C SER A 84 1.01 5.15 1.99
N TRP A 85 0.96 6.47 1.72
CA TRP A 85 1.28 7.01 0.41
C TRP A 85 2.73 6.76 0.02
N VAL A 86 3.68 7.05 0.92
CA VAL A 86 5.11 6.88 0.64
C VAL A 86 5.42 5.42 0.26
N VAL A 87 4.89 4.44 0.99
CA VAL A 87 5.10 3.02 0.68
C VAL A 87 4.33 2.60 -0.58
N GLN A 88 3.12 3.11 -0.80
CA GLN A 88 2.30 2.79 -1.98
C GLN A 88 2.82 3.39 -3.29
N LEU A 89 3.60 4.47 -3.26
CA LEU A 89 4.15 5.13 -4.46
C LEU A 89 5.00 4.21 -5.34
N LEU A 90 5.50 3.09 -4.81
CA LEU A 90 6.21 2.09 -5.60
C LEU A 90 5.30 1.37 -6.61
N LEU A 91 4.00 1.28 -6.33
CA LEU A 91 3.04 0.55 -7.17
C LEU A 91 2.89 1.21 -8.56
N PRO A 92 2.62 2.52 -8.67
CA PRO A 92 2.63 3.21 -9.97
C PRO A 92 3.94 3.03 -10.74
N VAL A 93 5.09 3.03 -10.05
CA VAL A 93 6.40 2.85 -10.69
C VAL A 93 6.51 1.47 -11.35
N PHE A 94 6.12 0.40 -10.64
CA PHE A 94 6.10 -0.95 -11.22
C PHE A 94 5.10 -1.08 -12.35
N LEU A 95 3.91 -0.50 -12.19
CA LEU A 95 2.87 -0.54 -13.21
C LEU A 95 3.32 0.15 -14.50
N ILE A 96 3.92 1.34 -14.38
CA ILE A 96 4.47 2.11 -15.52
C ILE A 96 5.56 1.29 -16.21
N SER A 97 6.50 0.71 -15.47
CA SER A 97 7.55 -0.13 -16.03
C SER A 97 6.99 -1.33 -16.79
N LEU A 98 6.01 -2.05 -16.22
CA LEU A 98 5.40 -3.22 -16.84
C LEU A 98 4.66 -2.86 -18.14
N VAL A 99 3.92 -1.75 -18.13
CA VAL A 99 3.16 -1.31 -19.31
C VAL A 99 4.10 -0.75 -20.38
N HIS A 100 5.20 -0.10 -19.97
CA HIS A 100 6.24 0.34 -20.87
C HIS A 100 6.92 -0.85 -21.59
N ASP A 101 7.28 -1.90 -20.84
CA ASP A 101 7.86 -3.13 -21.41
C ASP A 101 6.90 -3.80 -22.41
N LYS A 102 5.59 -3.72 -22.11
CA LYS A 102 4.52 -4.21 -22.99
C LYS A 102 4.36 -3.35 -24.24
N GLN A 103 4.48 -2.02 -24.15
CA GLN A 103 4.41 -1.12 -25.31
C GLN A 103 5.59 -1.30 -26.27
N HIS A 104 6.80 -1.39 -25.73
CA HIS A 104 8.03 -1.61 -26.50
C HIS A 104 8.26 -3.07 -26.87
N MET A 105 7.33 -3.96 -26.52
CA MET A 105 7.34 -5.38 -26.90
C MET A 105 8.61 -6.09 -26.46
N ILE A 106 9.19 -5.65 -25.35
CA ILE A 106 10.49 -6.15 -24.86
C ILE A 106 10.37 -7.64 -24.57
N ARG A 107 9.23 -8.11 -24.05
CA ARG A 107 8.96 -9.54 -23.85
C ARG A 107 9.05 -10.34 -25.15
N ILE A 108 8.55 -9.82 -26.27
CA ILE A 108 8.67 -10.48 -27.58
C ILE A 108 10.12 -10.45 -28.06
N MET A 109 10.81 -9.32 -27.88
CA MET A 109 12.22 -9.22 -28.22
C MET A 109 13.06 -10.25 -27.46
N MET A 110 12.85 -10.40 -26.15
CA MET A 110 13.52 -11.44 -25.35
C MET A 110 13.21 -12.86 -25.87
N LYS A 111 11.97 -13.11 -26.29
CA LYS A 111 11.56 -14.40 -26.88
C LYS A 111 12.24 -14.70 -28.21
N VAL A 112 12.43 -13.68 -29.05
CA VAL A 112 13.18 -13.80 -30.31
C VAL A 112 14.67 -14.09 -30.06
N HIS A 113 15.23 -13.65 -28.93
CA HIS A 113 16.59 -14.00 -28.49
C HIS A 113 16.68 -15.36 -27.78
N GLY A 114 15.60 -16.16 -27.78
CA GLY A 114 15.59 -17.51 -27.20
C GLY A 114 15.28 -17.57 -25.71
N LEU A 115 14.86 -16.46 -25.09
CA LEU A 115 14.44 -16.45 -23.69
C LEU A 115 12.99 -16.91 -23.54
N GLY A 116 12.73 -17.83 -22.60
CA GLY A 116 11.37 -18.29 -22.31
C GLY A 116 10.52 -17.24 -21.56
N ASP A 117 9.20 -17.44 -21.54
CA ASP A 117 8.26 -16.55 -20.83
C ASP A 117 8.40 -16.64 -19.29
N GLY A 118 8.87 -17.78 -18.76
CA GLY A 118 9.14 -17.99 -17.33
C GLY A 118 10.29 -17.15 -16.76
N PRO A 119 11.49 -17.18 -17.38
CA PRO A 119 12.62 -16.33 -16.98
C PRO A 119 12.29 -14.83 -16.92
N TYR A 120 11.48 -14.31 -17.85
CA TYR A 120 11.03 -12.91 -17.80
C TYR A 120 10.36 -12.59 -16.46
N TRP A 121 9.40 -13.42 -16.04
CA TRP A 121 8.69 -13.23 -14.77
C TRP A 121 9.62 -13.20 -13.57
N VAL A 122 10.57 -14.13 -13.51
CA VAL A 122 11.54 -14.23 -12.40
C VAL A 122 12.49 -13.02 -12.39
N ILE A 123 12.98 -12.60 -13.55
CA ILE A 123 13.89 -11.45 -13.67
C ILE A 123 13.18 -10.15 -13.29
N THR A 124 11.99 -9.90 -13.85
CA THR A 124 11.22 -8.68 -13.55
C THR A 124 10.79 -8.65 -12.08
N TYR A 125 10.32 -9.78 -11.53
CA TYR A 125 9.97 -9.87 -10.12
C TYR A 125 11.18 -9.63 -9.20
N GLY A 126 12.32 -10.26 -9.49
CA GLY A 126 13.56 -10.08 -8.74
C GLY A 126 14.10 -8.63 -8.81
N HIS A 127 13.95 -7.98 -9.96
CA HIS A 127 14.32 -6.57 -10.14
C HIS A 127 13.45 -5.66 -9.28
N PHE A 128 12.13 -5.80 -9.32
CA PHE A 128 11.21 -5.01 -8.50
C PHE A 128 11.40 -5.28 -7.01
N LEU A 129 11.65 -6.53 -6.62
CA LEU A 129 11.96 -6.89 -5.24
C LEU A 129 13.23 -6.19 -4.76
N SER A 130 14.28 -6.16 -5.58
CA SER A 130 15.56 -5.51 -5.24
C SER A 130 15.42 -4.01 -5.05
N ILE A 131 14.73 -3.33 -5.97
CA ILE A 131 14.47 -1.88 -5.86
C ILE A 131 13.61 -1.57 -4.63
N SER A 132 12.56 -2.34 -4.40
CA SER A 132 11.66 -2.15 -3.27
C SER A 132 12.36 -2.36 -1.94
N PHE A 133 13.18 -3.40 -1.85
CA PHE A 133 13.94 -3.71 -0.65
C PHE A 133 14.91 -2.58 -0.31
N LEU A 134 15.66 -2.10 -1.31
CA LEU A 134 16.57 -0.98 -1.14
C LEU A 134 15.84 0.29 -0.72
N TYR A 135 14.69 0.58 -1.35
CA TYR A 135 13.83 1.71 -1.00
C TYR A 135 13.37 1.65 0.46
N MET A 136 12.85 0.52 0.90
CA MET A 136 12.36 0.36 2.28
C MET A 136 13.49 0.41 3.31
N LEU A 137 14.68 -0.11 2.96
CA LEU A 137 15.86 0.00 3.80
C LEU A 137 16.26 1.47 4.00
N TRP A 138 16.31 2.25 2.93
CA TRP A 138 16.58 3.69 3.02
C TRP A 138 15.49 4.44 3.78
N LEU A 139 14.22 4.13 3.53
CA LEU A 139 13.11 4.77 4.25
C LEU A 139 13.19 4.50 5.76
N ALA A 140 13.46 3.26 6.17
CA ALA A 140 13.59 2.89 7.57
C ALA A 140 14.83 3.50 8.24
N THR A 141 15.97 3.52 7.56
CA THR A 141 17.22 4.12 8.09
C THR A 141 17.08 5.63 8.28
N PHE A 142 16.67 6.37 7.25
CA PHE A 142 16.44 7.81 7.37
C PHE A 142 15.32 8.14 8.34
N GLY A 143 14.22 7.36 8.32
CA GLY A 143 13.12 7.53 9.27
C GLY A 143 13.57 7.36 10.73
N SER A 144 14.44 6.39 11.00
CA SER A 144 15.03 6.19 12.32
C SER A 144 16.02 7.31 12.70
N ILE A 145 16.80 7.86 11.77
CA ILE A 145 17.76 8.96 12.02
C ILE A 145 17.03 10.26 12.36
N ILE A 146 15.96 10.58 11.63
CA ILE A 146 15.12 11.77 11.89
C ILE A 146 14.40 11.65 13.24
N GLY A 147 14.23 10.43 13.75
CA GLY A 147 13.60 10.15 15.03
C GLY A 147 12.09 9.92 14.94
N LEU A 148 11.61 9.37 13.82
CA LEU A 148 10.21 8.99 13.66
C LEU A 148 9.88 7.80 14.57
N ASP A 149 8.87 7.98 15.42
CA ASP A 149 8.50 7.00 16.45
C ASP A 149 8.16 5.62 15.89
N ILE A 150 7.49 5.56 14.73
CA ILE A 150 7.10 4.30 14.09
C ILE A 150 8.31 3.42 13.78
N PHE A 151 9.41 4.02 13.31
CA PHE A 151 10.63 3.27 12.96
C PHE A 151 11.52 3.02 14.17
N ARG A 152 11.54 3.95 15.14
CA ARG A 152 12.47 3.92 16.27
C ARG A 152 11.97 3.09 17.47
N LEU A 153 10.67 3.15 17.77
CA LEU A 153 10.13 2.54 18.99
C LEU A 153 9.64 1.11 18.77
N ASN A 154 9.18 0.78 17.57
CA ASN A 154 8.75 -0.58 17.23
C ASN A 154 9.94 -1.49 16.95
N ASN A 155 9.79 -2.79 17.20
CA ASN A 155 10.88 -3.73 16.97
C ASN A 155 11.19 -3.91 15.46
N TYR A 156 12.47 -3.79 15.09
CA TYR A 156 12.93 -3.86 13.69
C TYR A 156 12.51 -5.13 12.93
N PRO A 157 12.55 -6.35 13.51
CA PRO A 157 12.14 -7.56 12.80
C PRO A 157 10.65 -7.59 12.45
N ILE A 158 9.78 -6.96 13.25
CA ILE A 158 8.34 -6.85 12.95
C ILE A 158 8.14 -5.91 11.76
N GLN A 159 8.83 -4.76 11.78
CA GLN A 159 8.80 -3.82 10.66
C GLN A 159 9.32 -4.48 9.38
N PHE A 160 10.43 -5.21 9.47
CA PHE A 160 11.02 -5.94 8.35
C PHE A 160 10.04 -6.98 7.77
N LEU A 161 9.39 -7.77 8.61
CA LEU A 161 8.39 -8.75 8.18
C LEU A 161 7.19 -8.07 7.52
N PHE A 162 6.66 -7.02 8.14
CA PHE A 162 5.50 -6.28 7.66
C PHE A 162 5.75 -5.65 6.28
N TYR A 163 6.81 -4.86 6.16
CA TYR A 163 7.15 -4.21 4.90
C TYR A 163 7.61 -5.21 3.84
N GLY A 164 8.33 -6.26 4.24
CA GLY A 164 8.73 -7.34 3.33
C GLY A 164 7.54 -8.04 2.70
N LEU A 165 6.55 -8.43 3.50
CA LEU A 165 5.31 -9.04 2.97
C LEU A 165 4.54 -8.06 2.08
N TYR A 166 4.43 -6.80 2.49
CA TYR A 166 3.72 -5.81 1.71
C TYR A 166 4.37 -5.53 0.34
N ILE A 167 5.70 -5.44 0.28
CA ILE A 167 6.44 -5.30 -0.98
C ILE A 167 6.08 -6.44 -1.95
N ASN A 168 6.09 -7.68 -1.47
CA ASN A 168 5.77 -8.84 -2.28
C ASN A 168 4.31 -8.77 -2.79
N LEU A 169 3.38 -8.35 -1.94
CA LEU A 169 1.98 -8.14 -2.30
C LEU A 169 1.81 -7.02 -3.36
N GLN A 170 2.53 -5.91 -3.19
CA GLN A 170 2.50 -4.75 -4.09
C GLN A 170 3.03 -5.09 -5.48
N ILE A 171 4.11 -5.87 -5.57
CA ILE A 171 4.66 -6.33 -6.84
C ILE A 171 3.64 -7.20 -7.59
N VAL A 172 3.02 -8.15 -6.89
CA VAL A 172 2.03 -9.03 -7.49
C VAL A 172 0.77 -8.27 -7.92
N LEU A 173 0.33 -7.29 -7.13
CA LEU A 173 -0.75 -6.39 -7.52
C LEU A 173 -0.40 -5.62 -8.82
N ALA A 174 0.85 -5.15 -8.96
CA ALA A 174 1.31 -4.49 -10.18
C ALA A 174 1.27 -5.42 -11.39
N PHE A 175 1.70 -6.68 -11.25
CA PHE A 175 1.61 -7.70 -12.30
C PHE A 175 0.16 -7.94 -12.73
N LEU A 176 -0.76 -8.08 -11.77
CA LEU A 176 -2.18 -8.27 -12.06
C LEU A 176 -2.78 -7.05 -12.79
N ALA A 177 -2.51 -5.84 -12.28
CA ALA A 177 -3.01 -4.60 -12.87
C ALA A 177 -2.43 -4.34 -14.28
N GLY A 178 -1.15 -4.66 -14.50
CA GLY A 178 -0.46 -4.49 -15.79
C GLY A 178 -1.07 -5.29 -16.94
N ILE A 179 -1.81 -6.37 -16.66
CA ILE A 179 -2.54 -7.14 -17.69
C ILE A 179 -3.61 -6.27 -18.36
N GLY A 180 -4.29 -5.42 -17.58
CA GLY A 180 -5.43 -4.61 -18.03
C GLY A 180 -5.05 -3.40 -18.88
N PHE A 181 -3.82 -2.89 -18.76
CA PHE A 181 -3.40 -1.67 -19.45
C PHE A 181 -2.56 -1.98 -20.69
N SER A 182 -2.73 -1.17 -21.74
CA SER A 182 -1.88 -1.20 -22.95
C SER A 182 -1.16 0.13 -23.16
N ASP A 183 -1.55 1.18 -22.45
CA ASP A 183 -0.99 2.52 -22.56
C ASP A 183 -0.36 2.99 -21.24
N VAL A 184 0.88 3.49 -21.32
CA VAL A 184 1.67 3.93 -20.16
C VAL A 184 1.03 5.14 -19.47
N HIS A 185 0.52 6.12 -20.23
CA HIS A 185 -0.09 7.30 -19.64
C HIS A 185 -1.36 6.96 -18.86
N SER A 186 -2.22 6.11 -19.44
CA SER A 186 -3.43 5.60 -18.79
C SER A 186 -3.10 4.82 -17.52
N ALA A 187 -2.08 3.95 -17.58
CA ALA A 187 -1.63 3.18 -16.42
C ALA A 187 -1.07 4.07 -15.31
N ALA A 188 -0.28 5.09 -15.66
CA ALA A 188 0.26 6.04 -14.69
C ALA A 188 -0.85 6.77 -13.93
N VAL A 189 -1.82 7.34 -14.66
CA VAL A 189 -2.94 8.08 -14.03
C VAL A 189 -3.74 7.18 -13.10
N VAL A 190 -4.11 5.97 -13.54
CA VAL A 190 -4.87 5.03 -12.69
C VAL A 190 -4.05 4.57 -11.49
N GLY A 191 -2.76 4.31 -11.67
CA GLY A 191 -1.86 3.96 -10.57
C GLY A 191 -1.81 5.03 -9.49
N TYR A 192 -1.61 6.30 -9.86
CA TYR A 192 -1.61 7.40 -8.90
C TYR A 192 -2.97 7.62 -8.24
N ILE A 193 -4.07 7.57 -9.01
CA ILE A 193 -5.42 7.66 -8.45
C ILE A 193 -5.67 6.55 -7.43
N TYR A 194 -5.21 5.33 -7.71
CA TYR A 194 -5.30 4.23 -6.76
C TYR A 194 -4.55 4.55 -5.47
N VAL A 195 -3.29 4.97 -5.54
CA VAL A 195 -2.47 5.29 -4.35
C VAL A 195 -3.10 6.40 -3.50
N PHE A 196 -3.49 7.51 -4.13
CA PHE A 196 -4.12 8.62 -3.42
C PHE A 196 -5.47 8.20 -2.83
N GLY A 197 -6.30 7.51 -3.62
CA GLY A 197 -7.62 7.03 -3.23
C GLY A 197 -7.55 6.03 -2.06
N SER A 198 -6.67 5.03 -2.12
CA SER A 198 -6.52 4.04 -1.06
C SER A 198 -6.05 4.66 0.26
N GLY A 199 -5.11 5.62 0.21
CA GLY A 199 -4.66 6.31 1.42
C GLY A 199 -5.75 7.18 2.06
N LEU A 200 -6.50 7.94 1.26
CA LEU A 200 -7.62 8.77 1.75
C LEU A 200 -8.77 7.91 2.29
N LEU A 201 -9.19 6.89 1.54
CA LEU A 201 -10.23 5.95 2.00
C LEU A 201 -9.78 5.22 3.25
N GLY A 202 -8.48 4.88 3.35
CA GLY A 202 -7.88 4.29 4.53
C GLY A 202 -8.06 5.18 5.76
N SER A 203 -7.68 6.45 5.66
CA SER A 203 -7.72 7.36 6.80
C SER A 203 -9.11 7.88 7.17
N PHE A 204 -10.00 8.10 6.20
CA PHE A 204 -11.29 8.72 6.48
C PHE A 204 -12.46 7.73 6.60
N LEU A 205 -12.41 6.59 5.91
CA LEU A 205 -13.43 5.55 6.02
C LEU A 205 -12.97 4.39 6.89
N PHE A 206 -11.80 3.82 6.57
CA PHE A 206 -11.39 2.56 7.19
C PHE A 206 -10.94 2.74 8.64
N GLN A 207 -10.25 3.83 8.98
CA GLN A 207 -9.91 4.18 10.36
C GLN A 207 -11.14 4.26 11.27
N PHE A 208 -12.23 4.84 10.77
CA PHE A 208 -13.50 4.91 11.52
C PHE A 208 -14.03 3.50 11.86
N TYR A 209 -13.99 2.57 10.90
CA TYR A 209 -14.42 1.18 11.14
C TYR A 209 -13.50 0.42 12.10
N ILE A 210 -12.21 0.73 12.10
CA ILE A 210 -11.23 0.14 13.02
C ILE A 210 -11.48 0.57 14.47
N GLU A 211 -11.76 1.86 14.69
CA GLU A 211 -11.89 2.43 16.03
C GLU A 211 -13.19 2.03 16.73
N HIS A 212 -14.21 1.59 15.97
CA HIS A 212 -15.49 1.20 16.53
C HIS A 212 -15.51 -0.26 17.03
N PRO A 213 -15.63 -0.50 18.36
CA PRO A 213 -15.52 -1.83 18.96
C PRO A 213 -16.69 -2.78 18.61
N GLU A 214 -17.81 -2.26 18.10
CA GLU A 214 -18.99 -3.05 17.75
C GLU A 214 -19.04 -3.46 16.27
N PHE A 215 -18.01 -3.13 15.48
CA PHE A 215 -18.04 -3.39 14.05
C PHE A 215 -17.84 -4.89 13.71
N SER A 216 -18.57 -5.38 12.72
CA SER A 216 -18.51 -6.79 12.28
C SER A 216 -17.12 -7.14 11.73
N ARG A 217 -16.43 -8.09 12.37
CA ARG A 217 -15.12 -8.61 11.94
C ARG A 217 -15.11 -9.08 10.48
N LYS A 218 -16.25 -9.58 9.98
CA LYS A 218 -16.38 -10.05 8.58
C LYS A 218 -16.25 -8.91 7.58
N THR A 219 -16.82 -7.74 7.87
CA THR A 219 -16.76 -6.59 6.97
C THR A 219 -15.35 -5.99 6.95
N LEU A 220 -14.69 -5.97 8.11
CA LEU A 220 -13.31 -5.54 8.25
C LEU A 220 -12.37 -6.43 7.40
N PHE A 221 -12.54 -7.76 7.47
CA PHE A 221 -11.82 -8.72 6.64
C PHE A 221 -12.02 -8.49 5.13
N ILE A 222 -13.25 -8.20 4.68
CA ILE A 222 -13.54 -7.94 3.25
C ILE A 222 -12.82 -6.67 2.76
N MET A 223 -12.77 -5.62 3.58
CA MET A 223 -12.04 -4.40 3.25
C MET A 223 -10.52 -4.65 3.25
N GLU A 224 -10.00 -5.44 4.18
CA GLU A 224 -8.57 -5.78 4.24
C GLU A 224 -8.08 -6.60 3.05
N LEU A 225 -8.97 -7.25 2.28
CA LEU A 225 -8.62 -7.92 1.03
C LEU A 225 -8.15 -6.96 -0.07
N ILE A 226 -8.26 -5.65 0.12
CA ILE A 226 -7.66 -4.65 -0.78
C ILE A 226 -6.28 -4.32 -0.21
N PRO A 227 -5.18 -4.53 -0.95
CA PRO A 227 -3.82 -4.34 -0.43
C PRO A 227 -3.58 -2.97 0.20
N GLY A 228 -4.21 -1.94 -0.35
CA GLY A 228 -4.14 -0.58 0.17
C GLY A 228 -4.70 -0.43 1.59
N PHE A 229 -5.80 -1.11 1.91
CA PHE A 229 -6.41 -1.09 3.26
C PHE A 229 -5.66 -1.97 4.24
N SER A 230 -5.16 -3.12 3.79
CA SER A 230 -4.28 -3.98 4.60
C SER A 230 -3.04 -3.23 5.07
N LEU A 231 -2.38 -2.47 4.18
CA LEU A 231 -1.25 -1.61 4.55
C LEU A 231 -1.65 -0.58 5.58
N TYR A 232 -2.77 0.12 5.35
CA TYR A 232 -3.24 1.16 6.26
C TYR A 232 -3.49 0.59 7.66
N ARG A 233 -4.13 -0.58 7.76
CA ARG A 233 -4.36 -1.27 9.04
C ARG A 233 -3.05 -1.50 9.79
N GLY A 234 -2.07 -2.08 9.13
CA GLY A 234 -0.80 -2.42 9.77
C GLY A 234 0.01 -1.19 10.20
N LEU A 235 0.02 -0.14 9.37
CA LEU A 235 0.63 1.13 9.72
C LEU A 235 -0.10 1.82 10.88
N TYR A 236 -1.43 1.74 10.90
CA TYR A 236 -2.24 2.26 12.00
C TYR A 236 -1.88 1.58 13.31
N GLU A 237 -1.86 0.24 13.36
CA GLU A 237 -1.47 -0.51 14.57
C GLU A 237 -0.04 -0.17 15.01
N LEU A 238 0.94 -0.23 14.09
CA LEU A 238 2.33 0.14 14.40
C LEU A 238 2.45 1.58 14.92
N SER A 239 1.62 2.50 14.43
CA SER A 239 1.57 3.88 14.92
C SER A 239 0.99 3.96 16.34
N GLN A 240 -0.13 3.28 16.63
CA GLN A 240 -0.78 3.34 17.94
C GLN A 240 0.12 2.76 19.03
N PHE A 241 0.82 1.65 18.75
CA PHE A 241 1.78 1.08 19.69
C PHE A 241 3.01 1.96 19.88
N ALA A 242 3.53 2.60 18.81
CA ALA A 242 4.63 3.56 18.95
C ALA A 242 4.24 4.77 19.81
N LEU A 243 3.04 5.30 19.60
CA LEU A 243 2.51 6.41 20.41
C LEU A 243 2.31 6.00 21.86
N GLY A 244 1.70 4.84 22.11
CA GLY A 244 1.55 4.29 23.45
C GLY A 244 2.90 4.15 24.18
N GLY A 245 3.91 3.60 23.50
CA GLY A 245 5.27 3.49 24.01
C GLY A 245 5.89 4.86 24.34
N ARG A 246 5.74 5.84 23.45
CA ARG A 246 6.22 7.22 23.68
C ARG A 246 5.56 7.87 24.90
N TYR A 247 4.25 7.69 25.08
CA TYR A 247 3.52 8.26 26.22
C TYR A 247 3.82 7.56 27.55
N GLN A 248 4.19 6.27 27.51
CA GLN A 248 4.59 5.50 28.69
C GLN A 248 6.10 5.61 28.97
N GLY A 249 6.88 6.17 28.05
CA GLY A 249 8.34 6.19 28.13
C GLY A 249 8.97 4.81 27.96
N THR A 250 8.25 3.90 27.30
CA THR A 250 8.61 2.50 27.07
C THR A 250 8.83 2.25 25.58
N TYR A 251 8.99 0.98 25.21
CA TYR A 251 9.13 0.54 23.82
C TYR A 251 7.76 0.49 23.11
N GLY A 252 7.77 0.52 21.78
CA GLY A 252 6.59 0.27 20.95
C GLY A 252 6.28 -1.22 20.84
N MET A 253 5.71 -1.63 19.72
CA MET A 253 5.24 -3.00 19.48
C MET A 253 6.39 -4.03 19.61
N GLN A 254 6.18 -5.05 20.46
CA GLN A 254 7.11 -6.17 20.64
C GLN A 254 6.54 -7.48 20.07
N TRP A 255 7.40 -8.48 19.89
CA TRP A 255 7.00 -9.81 19.41
C TRP A 255 6.01 -10.52 20.32
N LYS A 256 6.03 -10.20 21.62
CA LYS A 256 5.09 -10.74 22.60
C LYS A 256 3.67 -10.22 22.33
N ASP A 257 3.55 -8.99 21.85
CA ASP A 257 2.27 -8.32 21.60
C ASP A 257 1.58 -8.84 20.33
N LEU A 258 2.29 -9.54 19.43
CA LEU A 258 1.72 -10.20 18.26
C LEU A 258 0.79 -11.36 18.63
N SER A 259 0.96 -11.96 19.81
CA SER A 259 0.13 -13.09 20.25
C SER A 259 -1.15 -12.65 20.94
N ASN A 260 -1.30 -11.37 21.27
CA ASN A 260 -2.47 -10.86 21.97
C ASN A 260 -3.66 -10.77 21.01
N HIS A 261 -4.81 -11.31 21.40
CA HIS A 261 -6.03 -11.32 20.57
C HIS A 261 -6.58 -9.92 20.28
N ASP A 262 -6.24 -8.94 21.11
CA ASP A 262 -6.64 -7.54 20.93
C ASP A 262 -5.81 -6.80 19.85
N ASN A 263 -4.70 -7.40 19.39
CA ASN A 263 -3.82 -6.79 18.39
C ASN A 263 -4.16 -7.29 16.98
N GLY A 264 -4.59 -6.38 16.11
CA GLY A 264 -4.94 -6.68 14.72
C GLY A 264 -3.74 -6.99 13.81
N ILE A 265 -2.50 -6.71 14.23
CA ILE A 265 -1.31 -6.86 13.36
C ILE A 265 -1.12 -8.30 12.87
N LYS A 266 -1.43 -9.30 13.71
CA LYS A 266 -1.29 -10.72 13.34
C LYS A 266 -2.28 -11.10 12.25
N GLU A 267 -3.52 -10.64 12.36
CA GLU A 267 -4.56 -10.89 11.36
C GLU A 267 -4.14 -10.26 10.02
N VAL A 268 -3.68 -9.01 10.03
CA VAL A 268 -3.16 -8.32 8.85
C VAL A 268 -2.01 -9.07 8.19
N LEU A 269 -1.02 -9.52 8.96
CA LEU A 269 0.13 -10.27 8.43
C LEU A 269 -0.30 -11.58 7.77
N VAL A 270 -1.25 -12.30 8.38
CA VAL A 270 -1.79 -13.55 7.81
C VAL A 270 -2.57 -13.26 6.53
N ILE A 271 -3.40 -12.21 6.51
CA ILE A 271 -4.16 -11.80 5.33
C ILE A 271 -3.22 -11.42 4.19
N MET A 272 -2.21 -10.58 4.44
CA MET A 272 -1.23 -10.19 3.42
C MET A 272 -0.48 -11.39 2.85
N ALA A 273 -0.09 -12.35 3.69
CA ALA A 273 0.62 -13.54 3.23
C ALA A 273 -0.25 -14.45 2.35
N LEU A 274 -1.52 -14.67 2.75
CA LEU A 274 -2.47 -15.44 1.95
C LEU A 274 -2.82 -14.73 0.64
N GLU A 275 -3.08 -13.43 0.71
CA GLU A 275 -3.41 -12.61 -0.45
C GLU A 275 -2.26 -12.60 -1.45
N TRP A 276 -1.01 -12.46 -0.99
CA TRP A 276 0.18 -12.52 -1.83
C TRP A 276 0.24 -13.84 -2.63
N LEU A 277 0.07 -14.99 -1.96
CA LEU A 277 0.11 -16.30 -2.62
C LEU A 277 -1.02 -16.47 -3.65
N ILE A 278 -2.24 -16.06 -3.29
CA ILE A 278 -3.41 -16.16 -4.17
C ILE A 278 -3.22 -15.25 -5.39
N LEU A 279 -2.87 -13.99 -5.19
CA LEU A 279 -2.68 -13.04 -6.29
C LEU A 279 -1.50 -13.45 -7.17
N LEU A 280 -0.45 -14.08 -6.63
CA LEU A 280 0.69 -14.55 -7.42
C LEU A 280 0.26 -15.64 -8.40
N TYR A 281 -0.52 -16.61 -7.92
CA TYR A 281 -1.08 -17.65 -8.77
C TYR A 281 -2.05 -17.07 -9.83
N VAL A 282 -2.95 -16.18 -9.42
CA VAL A 282 -3.95 -15.57 -10.30
C VAL A 282 -3.29 -14.69 -11.37
N SER A 283 -2.33 -13.86 -11.00
CA SER A 283 -1.62 -12.99 -11.94
C SER A 283 -0.81 -13.78 -12.95
N TYR A 284 -0.14 -14.86 -12.53
CA TYR A 284 0.56 -15.76 -13.44
C TYR A 284 -0.39 -16.44 -14.43
N TYR A 285 -1.52 -16.98 -13.96
CA TYR A 285 -2.50 -17.65 -14.80
C TYR A 285 -3.14 -16.68 -15.82
N LEU A 286 -3.53 -15.49 -15.38
CA LEU A 286 -4.13 -14.48 -16.26
C LEU A 286 -3.14 -13.91 -17.27
N ASP A 287 -1.86 -13.76 -16.91
CA ASP A 287 -0.82 -13.30 -17.84
C ASP A 287 -0.57 -14.33 -18.95
N GLN A 288 -0.56 -15.64 -18.62
CA GLN A 288 -0.52 -16.70 -19.62
C GLN A 288 -1.73 -16.68 -20.56
N LEU A 289 -2.94 -16.50 -20.00
CA LEU A 289 -4.17 -16.41 -20.78
C LEU A 289 -4.15 -15.19 -21.72
N ALA A 290 -3.64 -14.05 -21.24
CA ALA A 290 -3.50 -12.84 -22.03
C ALA A 290 -2.49 -13.01 -23.18
N LEU A 291 -1.37 -13.70 -22.94
CA LEU A 291 -0.40 -14.08 -23.97
C LEU A 291 -1.00 -15.01 -25.03
N ALA A 292 -1.76 -16.02 -24.61
CA ALA A 292 -2.43 -16.95 -25.53
C ALA A 292 -3.46 -16.23 -26.43
N ARG A 293 -4.25 -15.32 -25.85
CA ARG A 293 -5.23 -14.51 -26.59
C ARG A 293 -4.55 -13.59 -27.62
N ASN A 294 -3.48 -12.90 -27.22
CA ASN A 294 -2.76 -11.99 -28.10
C ASN A 294 -1.94 -12.73 -29.18
N GLY A 295 -1.44 -13.94 -28.88
CA GLY A 295 -0.79 -14.83 -29.85
C GLY A 295 -1.77 -15.35 -30.91
N ALA A 296 -2.97 -15.78 -30.50
CA ALA A 296 -4.02 -16.22 -31.42
C ALA A 296 -4.55 -15.07 -32.32
N CYS A 297 -4.70 -13.86 -31.78
CA CYS A 297 -5.13 -12.70 -32.55
C CYS A 297 -4.05 -12.15 -33.51
N ARG A 298 -2.76 -12.44 -33.30
CA ARG A 298 -1.69 -12.05 -34.24
C ARG A 298 -1.41 -13.07 -35.32
N TYR A 299 -1.59 -14.36 -35.06
CA TYR A 299 -1.44 -15.39 -36.09
C TYR A 299 -2.66 -15.44 -37.04
N SER A 300 -3.87 -15.16 -36.52
CA SER A 300 -5.11 -15.13 -37.32
C SER A 300 -5.17 -13.98 -38.35
N SER A 301 -4.56 -12.82 -38.05
CA SER A 301 -4.55 -11.68 -38.97
C SER A 301 -3.48 -11.76 -40.08
N ILE A 302 -2.52 -12.70 -39.98
CA ILE A 302 -1.56 -12.98 -41.06
C ILE A 302 -2.10 -14.07 -42.00
N PHE A 303 -3.00 -14.94 -41.53
CA PHE A 303 -3.56 -16.03 -42.35
C PHE A 303 -4.84 -15.68 -43.11
N THR A 304 -5.45 -14.52 -42.87
CA THR A 304 -6.69 -14.11 -43.55
C THR A 304 -6.47 -12.93 -44.50
N ARG A 305 -5.52 -13.08 -45.43
CA ARG A 305 -5.39 -12.15 -46.57
C ARG A 305 -5.25 -12.84 -47.94
N ASN A 306 -5.83 -14.03 -48.15
CA ASN A 306 -5.84 -14.63 -49.50
C ASN A 306 -7.01 -15.57 -49.84
N PHE A 307 -8.20 -15.35 -49.29
CA PHE A 307 -9.40 -16.03 -49.79
C PHE A 307 -10.56 -15.05 -49.94
N LYS A 308 -10.48 -14.19 -50.96
CA LYS A 308 -11.67 -13.55 -51.51
C LYS A 308 -11.62 -13.52 -53.04
N ASN A 309 -12.43 -14.41 -53.60
CA ASN A 309 -13.08 -14.37 -54.90
C ASN A 309 -12.22 -14.55 -56.17
N ARG A 310 -12.23 -15.78 -56.69
CA ARG A 310 -12.41 -15.97 -58.14
C ARG A 310 -13.52 -16.98 -58.41
N SER A 311 -14.55 -16.48 -59.07
CA SER A 311 -15.68 -17.20 -59.63
C SER A 311 -15.24 -18.13 -60.76
N ILE A 312 -16.11 -19.09 -61.05
CA ILE A 312 -15.93 -20.29 -61.85
C ILE A 312 -16.38 -20.06 -63.32
N GLN A 313 -15.50 -20.45 -64.27
CA GLN A 313 -15.69 -20.95 -65.68
C GLN A 313 -15.98 -19.95 -66.83
N PRO A 314 -15.73 -20.27 -68.14
CA PRO A 314 -15.19 -21.51 -68.77
C PRO A 314 -14.02 -21.33 -69.81
N ARG A 315 -13.50 -22.48 -70.28
CA ARG A 315 -12.40 -22.72 -71.27
C ARG A 315 -12.61 -22.16 -72.69
N VAL A 316 -11.51 -21.76 -73.35
CA VAL A 316 -11.23 -21.89 -74.80
C VAL A 316 -9.72 -22.19 -75.01
N PRO A 317 -9.28 -22.99 -76.01
CA PRO A 317 -7.98 -23.67 -75.97
C PRO A 317 -6.87 -23.10 -76.91
N ILE A 318 -5.62 -23.45 -76.56
CA ILE A 318 -4.38 -23.60 -77.39
C ILE A 318 -3.68 -22.33 -77.93
N LYS A 319 -2.44 -22.11 -77.47
CA LYS A 319 -1.19 -22.22 -78.27
C LYS A 319 0.04 -22.05 -77.37
N ILE A 320 0.92 -23.06 -77.36
CA ILE A 320 2.26 -23.02 -76.77
C ILE A 320 3.19 -22.36 -77.79
N PRO A 321 4.04 -21.42 -77.37
CA PRO A 321 5.45 -21.52 -77.72
C PRO A 321 6.40 -21.28 -76.53
N SER A 322 7.59 -21.81 -76.72
CA SER A 322 8.74 -22.05 -75.85
C SER A 322 9.52 -20.81 -75.36
N SER A 323 10.20 -21.06 -74.22
CA SER A 323 11.50 -20.52 -73.76
C SER A 323 11.65 -19.01 -73.51
N THR A 324 11.95 -18.63 -72.26
CA THR A 324 13.33 -18.35 -71.79
C THR A 324 13.25 -17.98 -70.30
N ILE A 325 14.13 -18.58 -69.50
CA ILE A 325 14.30 -18.30 -68.07
C ILE A 325 15.16 -17.03 -67.96
N THR A 326 14.61 -15.97 -67.39
CA THR A 326 15.40 -14.84 -66.86
C THR A 326 15.00 -14.64 -65.41
N VAL A 327 15.97 -14.88 -64.54
CA VAL A 327 15.92 -14.64 -63.09
C VAL A 327 16.14 -13.15 -62.89
N ASP A 328 15.12 -12.42 -62.45
CA ASP A 328 15.27 -11.02 -62.07
C ASP A 328 15.81 -10.92 -60.63
N GLN A 329 16.93 -10.21 -60.55
CA GLN A 329 17.78 -9.99 -59.40
C GLN A 329 17.44 -8.64 -58.79
N GLU A 330 16.50 -8.63 -57.84
CA GLU A 330 16.14 -7.44 -57.07
C GLU A 330 16.93 -7.44 -55.75
N ASN A 331 18.15 -6.89 -55.77
CA ASN A 331 18.94 -6.52 -54.59
C ASN A 331 20.14 -5.64 -55.00
N SER A 332 19.91 -4.63 -55.86
CA SER A 332 20.92 -3.66 -56.28
C SER A 332 21.02 -2.42 -55.39
N ASP A 333 20.18 -2.27 -54.36
CA ASP A 333 20.10 -1.01 -53.60
C ASP A 333 20.96 -0.99 -52.33
N ILE A 334 21.58 -2.10 -51.93
CA ILE A 334 22.39 -2.19 -50.68
C ILE A 334 23.89 -1.95 -50.96
N PHE A 335 24.34 -2.06 -52.20
CA PHE A 335 25.77 -1.90 -52.55
C PHE A 335 26.20 -0.44 -52.81
N ASP A 336 25.26 0.44 -53.16
CA ASP A 336 25.55 1.85 -53.45
C ASP A 336 25.65 2.74 -52.19
N GLU A 337 25.10 2.32 -51.05
CA GLU A 337 25.23 3.05 -49.78
C GLU A 337 26.58 2.77 -49.08
N VAL A 338 27.09 1.55 -49.19
CA VAL A 338 28.38 1.15 -48.58
C VAL A 338 29.58 1.78 -49.32
N THR A 339 29.43 2.07 -50.61
CA THR A 339 30.50 2.67 -51.42
C THR A 339 30.59 4.20 -51.23
N ARG A 340 29.52 4.88 -50.82
CA ARG A 340 29.54 6.32 -50.52
C ARG A 340 30.11 6.67 -49.14
N HIS A 341 30.01 5.78 -48.15
CA HIS A 341 30.49 6.07 -46.79
C HIS A 341 32.02 5.92 -46.63
N ASN A 342 32.68 5.16 -47.51
CA ASN A 342 34.13 4.96 -47.44
C ASN A 342 34.97 6.03 -48.16
N TYR A 343 34.37 6.94 -48.94
CA TYR A 343 35.09 8.06 -49.57
C TYR A 343 34.98 9.39 -48.82
N SER A 344 34.17 9.49 -47.76
CA SER A 344 34.03 10.72 -46.95
C SER A 344 34.94 10.78 -45.72
N LEU A 345 35.85 9.83 -45.55
CA LEU A 345 36.81 9.76 -44.42
C LEU A 345 38.29 9.86 -44.85
N GLN A 346 38.56 10.25 -46.10
CA GLN A 346 39.92 10.43 -46.63
C GLN A 346 40.12 11.71 -47.46
N MET A 347 39.43 12.80 -47.09
CA MET A 347 39.83 14.17 -47.42
C MET A 347 39.74 15.08 -46.20
#